data_AF-A0A089JUB3-F1
#
_entry.id   AF-A0A089JUB3-F1
#
_cell.length_a   1.000
_cell.length_b   1.000
_cell.length_c   1.000
_cell.angle_alpha   90.00
_cell.angle_beta   90.00
_cell.angle_gamma   90.00
#
_symmetry.space_group_name_H-M   'P 1'
#
loop_
_entity.id
_entity.type
_entity.pdbx_description
1 polymer ?
#
loop_
_entity_poly.entity_id
_entity_poly.type
_entity_poly.pdbx_seq_one_letter_code
_entity_poly.pdbx_strand_id
1 'polypeptide(L)'
;MRKWGVGLLLLALILALFPVPSYATGFNQGYPEGVLDIDVTPQGLAPMQTVKVKVRGEKEARPKVVWVQSDGPEWTATYTGGPKTTLTNGSGDSAVPKKERTDFILDMRDYAPESMKDQRENAFPISEIKNLEISDMAWKAVGDTYTPAVAGGNPEFQAGTMTANIKVYTGYPLNYNLKTKFGTRADGANKYTAEYYIPMDVKYEGYVCS
;
A
#
# COMPACT_ATOMS: atom_id res chain seq x y z
N MET A 1 -3.01 -15.64 65.62
CA MET A 1 -3.11 -15.21 64.21
C MET A 1 -1.95 -15.80 63.40
N ARG A 2 -2.01 -17.07 62.95
CA ARG A 2 -0.84 -17.73 62.30
C ARG A 2 -1.15 -18.85 61.31
N LYS A 3 -2.41 -19.02 60.89
CA LYS A 3 -2.85 -20.13 60.01
C LYS A 3 -3.09 -19.75 58.54
N TRP A 4 -3.01 -18.46 58.19
CA TRP A 4 -3.29 -17.97 56.83
C TRP A 4 -2.05 -17.90 55.93
N GLY A 5 -0.83 -17.91 56.49
CA GLY A 5 0.41 -17.75 55.72
C GLY A 5 0.75 -18.99 54.87
N VAL A 6 0.44 -20.19 55.35
CA VAL A 6 0.75 -21.44 54.62
C VAL A 6 -0.16 -21.62 53.39
N GLY A 7 -1.43 -21.22 53.50
CA GLY A 7 -2.39 -21.29 52.38
C GLY A 7 -2.03 -20.36 51.23
N LEU A 8 -1.59 -19.13 51.53
CA LEU A 8 -1.13 -18.16 50.52
C LEU A 8 0.13 -18.63 49.79
N LEU A 9 1.04 -19.28 50.51
CA LEU A 9 2.29 -19.80 49.94
C LEU A 9 2.04 -21.00 49.02
N LEU A 10 1.10 -21.88 49.37
CA LEU A 10 0.65 -22.98 48.52
C LEU A 10 -0.09 -22.49 47.27
N LEU A 11 -0.93 -21.45 47.39
CA LEU A 11 -1.62 -20.86 46.25
C LEU A 11 -0.64 -20.19 45.26
N ALA A 12 0.38 -19.50 45.78
CA ALA A 12 1.43 -18.90 44.96
C ALA A 12 2.29 -19.97 44.26
N LEU A 13 2.56 -21.10 44.92
CA LEU A 13 3.28 -22.23 44.33
C LEU A 13 2.47 -22.90 43.21
N ILE A 14 1.15 -23.06 43.41
CA ILE A 14 0.24 -23.62 42.40
C ILE A 14 0.14 -22.69 41.18
N LEU A 15 0.07 -21.37 41.38
CA LEU A 15 0.09 -20.39 40.28
C LEU A 15 1.43 -20.34 39.53
N ALA A 16 2.54 -20.67 40.17
CA ALA A 16 3.84 -20.79 39.52
C ALA A 16 4.03 -22.12 38.75
N LEU A 17 3.27 -23.15 39.10
CA LEU A 17 3.34 -24.48 38.46
C LEU A 17 2.46 -24.60 37.21
N PHE A 18 1.50 -23.69 37.03
CA PHE A 18 0.75 -23.58 35.78
C PHE A 18 1.32 -22.40 34.99
N PRO A 19 2.26 -22.62 34.05
CA PRO A 19 2.62 -21.57 33.12
C PRO A 19 1.33 -21.08 32.46
N VAL A 20 1.03 -19.80 32.62
CA VAL A 20 -0.04 -19.16 31.87
C VAL A 20 0.26 -19.49 30.40
N PRO A 21 -0.65 -20.13 29.65
CA PRO A 21 -0.41 -20.38 28.24
C PRO A 21 -0.06 -19.03 27.62
N SER A 22 1.16 -18.89 27.10
CA SER A 22 1.54 -17.75 26.29
C SER A 22 0.75 -17.88 25.01
N TYR A 23 -0.49 -17.42 25.02
CA TYR A 23 -1.22 -17.24 23.79
C TYR A 23 -0.40 -16.25 22.96
N ALA A 24 -0.03 -16.71 21.78
CA ALA A 24 0.37 -15.87 20.68
C ALA A 24 -0.49 -14.61 20.65
N THR A 25 0.10 -13.45 20.92
CA THR A 25 -0.61 -12.17 20.87
C THR A 25 -1.16 -11.99 19.45
N GLY A 26 -2.48 -11.80 19.32
CA GLY A 26 -3.13 -11.51 18.03
C GLY A 26 -4.10 -12.57 17.50
N PHE A 27 -4.08 -13.81 18.00
CA PHE A 27 -4.98 -14.89 17.53
C PHE A 27 -6.27 -15.01 18.35
N ASN A 28 -7.01 -13.90 18.50
CA ASN A 28 -8.23 -13.85 19.32
C ASN A 28 -9.35 -14.79 18.83
N GLN A 29 -9.37 -15.12 17.55
CA GLN A 29 -10.30 -16.05 16.90
C GLN A 29 -9.70 -17.46 16.73
N GLY A 30 -8.57 -17.72 17.39
CA GLY A 30 -7.79 -18.95 17.24
C GLY A 30 -6.92 -18.97 15.99
N TYR A 31 -6.10 -20.00 15.83
CA TYR A 31 -5.27 -20.20 14.65
C TYR A 31 -6.13 -20.62 13.44
N PRO A 32 -5.80 -20.18 12.22
CA PRO A 32 -6.46 -20.68 11.02
C PRO A 32 -6.44 -22.21 10.90
N GLU A 33 -7.38 -22.78 10.14
CA GLU A 33 -7.46 -24.22 9.92
C GLU A 33 -7.16 -24.50 8.45
N GLY A 34 -5.94 -24.97 8.15
CA GLY A 34 -5.54 -25.33 6.79
C GLY A 34 -4.04 -25.23 6.53
N VAL A 35 -3.51 -26.21 5.79
CA VAL A 35 -2.06 -26.35 5.49
C VAL A 35 -1.56 -25.26 4.52
N LEU A 36 -2.45 -24.59 3.80
CA LEU A 36 -2.07 -23.59 2.79
C LEU A 36 -1.69 -22.22 3.38
N ASP A 37 -2.19 -21.90 4.57
CA ASP A 37 -2.01 -20.58 5.20
C ASP A 37 -1.30 -20.67 6.56
N ILE A 38 -0.85 -21.88 6.96
CA ILE A 38 -0.05 -22.11 8.16
C ILE A 38 1.13 -23.04 7.88
N ASP A 39 2.33 -22.61 8.27
CA ASP A 39 3.54 -23.43 8.30
C ASP A 39 4.04 -23.55 9.76
N VAL A 40 4.22 -24.79 10.24
CA VAL A 40 4.66 -25.09 11.62
C VAL A 40 6.02 -25.77 11.58
N THR A 41 7.00 -25.19 12.27
CA THR A 41 8.38 -25.72 12.33
C THR A 41 8.85 -25.88 13.79
N PRO A 42 9.38 -27.05 14.21
CA PRO A 42 9.43 -28.31 13.48
C PRO A 42 8.05 -29.00 13.42
N GLN A 43 7.87 -29.88 12.43
CA GLN A 43 6.67 -30.70 12.30
C GLN A 43 6.58 -31.74 13.42
N GLY A 44 5.35 -32.05 13.85
CA GLY A 44 5.08 -32.99 14.94
C GLY A 44 5.18 -32.37 16.33
N LEU A 45 4.99 -33.18 17.37
CA LEU A 45 5.06 -32.69 18.75
C LEU A 45 6.50 -32.31 19.10
N ALA A 46 6.73 -31.03 19.34
CA ALA A 46 8.02 -30.52 19.79
C ALA A 46 7.84 -29.59 21.00
N PRO A 47 8.84 -29.50 21.91
CA PRO A 47 8.76 -28.63 23.08
C PRO A 47 8.59 -27.15 22.74
N MET A 48 9.03 -26.74 21.54
CA MET A 48 8.91 -25.39 21.01
C MET A 48 8.64 -25.49 19.50
N GLN A 49 7.64 -24.76 19.03
CA GLN A 49 7.27 -24.68 17.61
C GLN A 49 7.11 -23.22 17.23
N THR A 50 7.46 -22.90 15.99
CA THR A 50 7.15 -21.62 15.35
C THR A 50 6.04 -21.82 14.35
N VAL A 51 4.99 -21.01 14.45
CA VAL A 51 3.84 -21.00 13.55
C VAL A 51 3.93 -19.76 12.68
N LYS A 52 4.05 -19.94 11.37
CA LYS A 52 3.93 -18.87 10.38
C LYS A 52 2.51 -18.87 9.83
N VAL A 53 1.81 -17.75 9.96
CA VAL A 53 0.44 -17.61 9.48
C VAL A 53 0.37 -16.57 8.38
N LYS A 54 -0.19 -16.93 7.24
CA LYS A 54 -0.38 -16.03 6.10
C LYS A 54 -1.49 -15.02 6.40
N VAL A 55 -1.21 -13.76 6.12
CA VAL A 55 -2.15 -12.64 6.26
C VAL A 55 -2.32 -11.91 4.93
N ARG A 56 -3.51 -11.36 4.70
CA ARG A 56 -3.90 -10.67 3.47
C ARG A 56 -4.55 -9.33 3.78
N GLY A 57 -4.36 -8.37 2.89
CA GLY A 57 -4.96 -7.04 3.01
C GLY A 57 -5.17 -6.43 1.64
N GLU A 58 -6.11 -5.49 1.56
CA GLU A 58 -6.45 -4.79 0.32
C GLU A 58 -6.66 -3.31 0.63
N LYS A 59 -6.11 -2.43 -0.21
CA LYS A 59 -6.28 -0.99 -0.09
C LYS A 59 -6.16 -0.33 -1.46
N GLU A 60 -6.94 0.73 -1.66
CA GLU A 60 -6.81 1.57 -2.86
C GLU A 60 -5.56 2.45 -2.74
N ALA A 61 -4.63 2.30 -3.69
CA ALA A 61 -3.52 3.20 -3.88
C ALA A 61 -3.93 4.37 -4.79
N ARG A 62 -3.58 5.60 -4.40
CA ARG A 62 -3.94 6.82 -5.15
C ARG A 62 -2.73 7.73 -5.43
N PRO A 63 -1.68 7.22 -6.11
CA PRO A 63 -0.61 8.09 -6.59
C PRO A 63 -1.13 9.12 -7.59
N LYS A 64 -0.32 10.16 -7.83
CA LYS A 64 -0.64 11.19 -8.82
C LYS A 64 0.57 11.62 -9.63
N VAL A 65 0.30 12.09 -10.84
CA VAL A 65 1.24 12.86 -11.66
C VAL A 65 0.84 14.32 -11.58
N VAL A 66 1.81 15.19 -11.25
CA VAL A 66 1.59 16.64 -11.18
C VAL A 66 2.35 17.31 -12.30
N TRP A 67 1.63 17.97 -13.21
CA TRP A 67 2.20 18.81 -14.25
C TRP A 67 2.28 20.25 -13.78
N VAL A 68 3.44 20.89 -13.96
CA VAL A 68 3.69 22.29 -13.59
C VAL A 68 4.00 23.09 -14.85
N GLN A 69 3.22 24.14 -15.12
CA GLN A 69 3.45 25.00 -16.27
C GLN A 69 4.68 25.90 -16.09
N SER A 70 5.54 25.96 -17.12
CA SER A 70 6.70 26.85 -17.15
C SER A 70 6.30 28.29 -17.49
N ASP A 71 7.29 29.20 -17.57
CA ASP A 71 7.06 30.56 -18.10
C ASP A 71 6.89 30.59 -19.63
N GLY A 72 7.07 29.45 -20.29
CA GLY A 72 6.85 29.23 -21.70
C GLY A 72 5.56 28.42 -21.97
N PRO A 73 5.45 27.81 -23.16
CA PRO A 73 4.32 26.94 -23.50
C PRO A 73 4.46 25.52 -22.93
N GLU A 74 5.44 25.26 -22.08
CA GLU A 74 5.79 23.90 -21.65
C GLU A 74 5.20 23.57 -20.29
N TRP A 75 5.00 22.28 -20.05
CA TRP A 75 4.61 21.70 -18.78
C TRP A 75 5.64 20.65 -18.40
N THR A 76 6.03 20.62 -17.14
CA THR A 76 6.95 19.62 -16.60
C THR A 76 6.23 18.76 -15.57
N ALA A 77 6.23 17.44 -15.77
CA ALA A 77 5.71 16.50 -14.80
C ALA A 77 6.73 16.29 -13.66
N THR A 78 6.25 16.35 -12.42
CA THR A 78 7.00 15.97 -11.23
C THR A 78 6.50 14.61 -10.76
N TYR A 79 7.35 13.59 -10.81
CA TYR A 79 7.06 12.22 -10.38
C TYR A 79 8.36 11.46 -10.03
N THR A 80 8.26 10.27 -9.42
CA THR A 80 9.38 9.44 -8.88
C THR A 80 10.32 8.83 -9.93
N GLY A 81 10.45 9.39 -11.14
CA GLY A 81 11.30 8.86 -12.21
C GLY A 81 11.98 9.92 -13.08
N GLY A 82 11.98 11.18 -12.63
CA GLY A 82 12.60 12.30 -13.32
C GLY A 82 11.61 13.15 -14.13
N PRO A 83 11.99 14.36 -14.55
CA PRO A 83 11.08 15.28 -15.22
C PRO A 83 10.74 14.81 -16.64
N LYS A 84 9.48 14.93 -17.01
CA LYS A 84 9.03 14.86 -18.41
C LYS A 84 8.44 16.18 -18.81
N THR A 85 8.74 16.64 -20.01
CA THR A 85 8.17 17.87 -20.55
C THR A 85 7.17 17.57 -21.64
N THR A 86 6.13 18.38 -21.72
CA THR A 86 5.18 18.39 -22.83
C THR A 86 4.77 19.82 -23.13
N LEU A 87 4.05 20.03 -24.23
CA LEU A 87 3.55 21.35 -24.62
C LEU A 87 2.15 21.60 -24.06
N THR A 88 1.75 22.86 -24.05
CA THR A 88 0.40 23.28 -23.67
C THR A 88 -0.61 22.90 -24.75
N ASN A 89 -1.77 22.43 -24.32
CA ASN A 89 -3.01 22.39 -25.06
C ASN A 89 -3.96 23.48 -24.51
N GLY A 90 -4.65 24.20 -25.40
CA GLY A 90 -5.49 25.33 -25.01
C GLY A 90 -4.69 26.60 -24.68
N SER A 91 -5.36 27.57 -24.05
CA SER A 91 -4.76 28.88 -23.74
C SER A 91 -5.42 29.52 -22.51
N GLY A 92 -4.70 30.46 -21.86
CA GLY A 92 -5.17 31.14 -20.66
C GLY A 92 -5.64 30.16 -19.58
N ASP A 93 -6.83 30.38 -19.04
CA ASP A 93 -7.39 29.55 -17.96
C ASP A 93 -7.77 28.13 -18.42
N SER A 94 -7.80 27.85 -19.73
CA SER A 94 -8.00 26.50 -20.28
C SER A 94 -6.70 25.72 -20.51
N ALA A 95 -5.53 26.36 -20.34
CA ALA A 95 -4.23 25.74 -20.61
C ALA A 95 -4.00 24.47 -19.76
N VAL A 96 -3.70 23.35 -20.41
CA VAL A 96 -3.41 22.06 -19.77
C VAL A 96 -2.24 21.38 -20.50
N PRO A 97 -1.55 20.41 -19.88
CA PRO A 97 -0.54 19.63 -20.60
C PRO A 97 -1.17 18.82 -21.73
N LYS A 98 -0.48 18.70 -22.87
CA LYS A 98 -0.79 17.69 -23.88
C LYS A 98 -0.58 16.28 -23.32
N LYS A 99 -1.31 15.30 -23.87
CA LYS A 99 -1.16 13.90 -23.48
C LYS A 99 0.29 13.44 -23.63
N GLU A 100 0.87 12.96 -22.54
CA GLU A 100 2.26 12.50 -22.50
C GLU A 100 2.40 11.29 -21.57
N ARG A 101 3.36 10.41 -21.87
CA ARG A 101 3.62 9.20 -21.09
C ARG A 101 4.56 9.48 -19.93
N THR A 102 4.19 9.00 -18.76
CA THR A 102 5.03 8.99 -17.55
C THR A 102 5.25 7.56 -17.09
N ASP A 103 6.50 7.22 -16.82
CA ASP A 103 6.94 5.91 -16.37
C ASP A 103 7.67 6.07 -15.05
N PHE A 104 7.17 5.45 -13.99
CA PHE A 104 7.78 5.59 -12.68
C PHE A 104 7.61 4.37 -11.79
N ILE A 105 8.58 4.22 -10.90
CA ILE A 105 8.62 3.15 -9.92
C ILE A 105 8.08 3.70 -8.61
N LEU A 106 7.08 3.02 -8.04
CA LEU A 106 6.54 3.33 -6.72
C LEU A 106 6.95 2.27 -5.71
N ASP A 107 7.33 2.73 -4.52
CA ASP A 107 7.27 1.91 -3.31
C ASP A 107 5.82 1.92 -2.81
N MET A 108 5.20 0.73 -2.79
CA MET A 108 3.80 0.55 -2.42
C MET A 108 3.59 0.42 -0.91
N ARG A 109 4.65 0.55 -0.09
CA ARG A 109 4.57 0.46 1.37
C ARG A 109 3.68 1.55 1.98
N ASP A 110 3.76 2.77 1.46
CA ASP A 110 2.92 3.89 1.92
C ASP A 110 1.43 3.69 1.56
N TYR A 111 1.14 2.79 0.63
CA TYR A 111 -0.21 2.47 0.18
C TYR A 111 -0.78 1.20 0.83
N ALA A 112 0.02 0.48 1.63
CA ALA A 112 -0.44 -0.72 2.33
C ALA A 112 -1.48 -0.36 3.41
N PRO A 113 -2.40 -1.29 3.75
CA PRO A 113 -3.34 -1.10 4.85
C PRO A 113 -2.61 -1.10 6.21
N GLU A 114 -3.18 -0.42 7.21
CA GLU A 114 -2.59 -0.35 8.56
C GLU A 114 -2.59 -1.71 9.27
N SER A 115 -3.51 -2.59 8.89
CA SER A 115 -3.61 -3.97 9.36
C SER A 115 -3.99 -4.92 8.23
N MET A 116 -3.60 -6.19 8.39
CA MET A 116 -3.98 -7.28 7.50
C MET A 116 -4.57 -8.42 8.32
N LYS A 117 -5.31 -9.30 7.67
CA LYS A 117 -6.05 -10.36 8.36
C LYS A 117 -5.64 -11.74 7.90
N ASP A 118 -5.68 -12.70 8.82
CA ASP A 118 -5.64 -14.12 8.46
C ASP A 118 -7.02 -14.61 7.98
N GLN A 119 -7.14 -15.90 7.65
CA GLN A 119 -8.41 -16.50 7.23
C GLN A 119 -9.52 -16.45 8.29
N ARG A 120 -9.16 -16.26 9.56
CA ARG A 120 -10.10 -16.15 10.68
C ARG A 120 -10.36 -14.71 11.06
N GLU A 121 -10.07 -13.76 10.20
CA GLU A 121 -10.28 -12.33 10.46
C GLU A 121 -9.52 -11.82 11.70
N ASN A 122 -8.49 -12.52 12.17
CA ASN A 122 -7.57 -11.98 13.16
C ASN A 122 -6.78 -10.87 12.49
N ALA A 123 -6.90 -9.64 12.99
CA ALA A 123 -6.20 -8.49 12.44
C ALA A 123 -4.82 -8.32 13.10
N PHE A 124 -3.80 -8.16 12.28
CA PHE A 124 -2.43 -7.94 12.68
C PHE A 124 -1.97 -6.57 12.14
N PRO A 125 -1.37 -5.71 12.98
CA PRO A 125 -0.82 -4.44 12.51
C PRO A 125 0.33 -4.69 11.54
N ILE A 126 0.50 -3.81 10.56
CA ILE A 126 1.54 -3.94 9.53
C ILE A 126 2.96 -4.07 10.08
N SER A 127 3.22 -3.54 11.29
CA SER A 127 4.50 -3.66 12.00
C SER A 127 4.85 -5.09 12.44
N GLU A 128 3.87 -5.98 12.56
CA GLU A 128 4.06 -7.39 12.94
C GLU A 128 4.21 -8.30 11.72
N ILE A 129 3.91 -7.78 10.53
CA ILE A 129 3.87 -8.55 9.29
C ILE A 129 5.26 -8.62 8.67
N LYS A 130 5.70 -9.85 8.42
CA LYS A 130 6.97 -10.17 7.78
C LYS A 130 6.73 -10.50 6.30
N ASN A 131 7.74 -10.21 5.48
CA ASN A 131 7.72 -10.36 4.02
C ASN A 131 6.44 -9.79 3.39
N LEU A 132 6.11 -8.55 3.77
CA LEU A 132 5.03 -7.82 3.12
C LEU A 132 5.36 -7.63 1.64
N GLU A 133 4.46 -8.07 0.77
CA GLU A 133 4.61 -8.06 -0.68
C GLU A 133 3.27 -7.79 -1.39
N ILE A 134 3.35 -7.32 -2.62
CA ILE A 134 2.19 -7.19 -3.51
C ILE A 134 1.85 -8.58 -4.08
N SER A 135 0.61 -9.00 -3.95
CA SER A 135 0.11 -10.26 -4.53
C SER A 135 -0.71 -10.05 -5.79
N ASP A 136 -1.39 -8.92 -5.91
CA ASP A 136 -2.23 -8.56 -7.05
C ASP A 136 -2.42 -7.05 -7.13
N MET A 137 -2.64 -6.53 -8.35
CA MET A 137 -2.86 -5.11 -8.58
C MET A 137 -3.70 -4.88 -9.83
N ALA A 138 -4.66 -3.97 -9.75
CA ALA A 138 -5.53 -3.61 -10.86
C ALA A 138 -5.70 -2.09 -10.98
N TRP A 139 -5.80 -1.62 -12.22
CA TRP A 139 -6.17 -0.23 -12.49
C TRP A 139 -7.62 0.05 -12.09
N LYS A 140 -7.87 1.24 -11.56
CA LYS A 140 -9.22 1.73 -11.25
C LYS A 140 -9.52 3.00 -12.04
N ALA A 141 -10.78 3.20 -12.45
CA ALA A 141 -11.22 4.41 -13.15
C ALA A 141 -10.40 4.77 -14.43
N VAL A 142 -10.05 3.76 -15.23
CA VAL A 142 -9.32 3.95 -16.49
C VAL A 142 -10.12 4.82 -17.47
N GLY A 143 -9.45 5.77 -18.11
CA GLY A 143 -10.03 6.60 -19.18
C GLY A 143 -10.60 7.95 -18.71
N ASP A 144 -10.67 8.19 -17.39
CA ASP A 144 -11.05 9.50 -16.85
C ASP A 144 -9.82 10.43 -16.75
N THR A 145 -8.90 10.12 -15.84
CA THR A 145 -7.74 10.96 -15.52
C THR A 145 -6.43 10.42 -16.07
N TYR A 146 -6.39 9.15 -16.45
CA TYR A 146 -5.23 8.49 -17.03
C TYR A 146 -5.64 7.39 -18.00
N THR A 147 -4.72 6.98 -18.86
CA THR A 147 -4.83 5.74 -19.63
C THR A 147 -3.57 4.90 -19.44
N PRO A 148 -3.67 3.60 -19.12
CA PRO A 148 -2.52 2.69 -19.07
C PRO A 148 -1.72 2.72 -20.37
N ALA A 149 -0.40 2.55 -20.26
CA ALA A 149 0.47 2.51 -21.45
C ALA A 149 0.22 1.27 -22.32
N VAL A 150 -0.26 0.18 -21.72
CA VAL A 150 -0.67 -1.06 -22.40
C VAL A 150 -2.18 -1.21 -22.24
N ALA A 151 -2.92 -1.20 -23.35
CA ALA A 151 -4.37 -1.35 -23.32
C ALA A 151 -4.78 -2.71 -22.74
N GLY A 152 -5.68 -2.71 -21.76
CA GLY A 152 -6.17 -3.92 -21.09
C GLY A 152 -5.17 -4.61 -20.15
N GLY A 153 -3.95 -4.07 -19.99
CA GLY A 153 -2.97 -4.58 -19.03
C GLY A 153 -3.14 -3.95 -17.65
N ASN A 154 -2.87 -4.72 -16.59
CA ASN A 154 -2.77 -4.23 -15.21
C ASN A 154 -1.42 -3.54 -14.93
N PRO A 155 -1.25 -2.85 -13.79
CA PRO A 155 0.05 -2.35 -13.36
C PRO A 155 1.10 -3.47 -13.33
N GLU A 156 2.31 -3.17 -13.77
CA GLU A 156 3.43 -4.12 -13.67
C GLU A 156 3.99 -4.07 -12.25
N PHE A 157 4.18 -5.23 -11.61
CA PHE A 157 4.88 -5.33 -10.33
C PHE A 157 5.72 -6.60 -10.30
N GLN A 158 6.76 -6.60 -9.47
CA GLN A 158 7.55 -7.81 -9.25
C GLN A 158 6.96 -8.57 -8.07
N ALA A 159 6.44 -9.77 -8.32
CA ALA A 159 5.96 -10.66 -7.27
C ALA A 159 7.07 -10.88 -6.23
N GLY A 160 6.69 -10.88 -4.95
CA GLY A 160 7.66 -10.94 -3.85
C GLY A 160 8.27 -9.60 -3.46
N THR A 161 7.78 -8.48 -4.01
CA THR A 161 8.29 -7.13 -3.71
C THR A 161 7.17 -6.14 -3.42
N MET A 162 7.55 -4.98 -2.90
CA MET A 162 6.67 -3.83 -2.69
C MET A 162 6.75 -2.80 -3.82
N THR A 163 7.37 -3.17 -4.95
CA THR A 163 7.71 -2.24 -6.00
C THR A 163 6.79 -2.42 -7.21
N ALA A 164 6.17 -1.32 -7.64
CA ALA A 164 5.29 -1.29 -8.80
C ALA A 164 5.85 -0.36 -9.88
N ASN A 165 5.76 -0.75 -11.15
CA ASN A 165 6.08 0.06 -12.31
C ASN A 165 4.80 0.60 -12.95
N ILE A 166 4.60 1.90 -12.80
CA ILE A 166 3.41 2.62 -13.24
C ILE A 166 3.75 3.33 -14.55
N LYS A 167 3.09 2.89 -15.63
CA LYS A 167 3.25 3.44 -16.97
C LYS A 167 1.90 3.91 -17.47
N VAL A 168 1.69 5.23 -17.49
CA VAL A 168 0.40 5.82 -17.87
C VAL A 168 0.59 7.05 -18.73
N TYR A 169 -0.44 7.38 -19.49
CA TYR A 169 -0.57 8.67 -20.13
C TYR A 169 -1.49 9.58 -19.32
N THR A 170 -1.10 10.84 -19.16
CA THR A 170 -1.90 11.91 -18.53
C THR A 170 -1.85 13.15 -19.41
N GLY A 171 -2.77 14.10 -19.21
CA GLY A 171 -2.91 15.29 -20.08
C GLY A 171 -4.04 15.16 -21.13
N TYR A 172 -4.33 16.26 -21.81
CA TYR A 172 -5.50 16.39 -22.70
C TYR A 172 -5.52 15.31 -23.80
N PRO A 173 -6.64 14.59 -24.02
CA PRO A 173 -8.01 14.96 -23.62
C PRO A 173 -8.49 14.39 -22.28
N LEU A 174 -7.60 13.85 -21.43
CA LEU A 174 -7.99 13.31 -20.12
C LEU A 174 -8.33 14.44 -19.14
N ASN A 175 -9.23 14.14 -18.20
CA ASN A 175 -9.64 15.09 -17.18
C ASN A 175 -8.54 15.22 -16.11
N TYR A 176 -8.23 16.45 -15.72
CA TYR A 176 -7.46 16.68 -14.49
C TYR A 176 -8.37 16.56 -13.27
N ASN A 177 -7.84 16.08 -12.15
CA ASN A 177 -8.58 16.06 -10.89
C ASN A 177 -8.57 17.42 -10.20
N LEU A 178 -7.43 18.13 -10.28
CA LEU A 178 -7.25 19.44 -9.69
C LEU A 178 -6.38 20.30 -10.60
N LYS A 179 -6.79 21.55 -10.79
CA LYS A 179 -5.98 22.57 -11.48
C LYS A 179 -5.88 23.81 -10.60
N THR A 180 -4.66 24.17 -10.23
CA THR A 180 -4.41 25.25 -9.26
C THR A 180 -3.55 26.32 -9.89
N LYS A 181 -4.02 27.58 -9.83
CA LYS A 181 -3.15 28.72 -10.18
C LYS A 181 -2.10 28.88 -9.09
N PHE A 182 -0.82 28.89 -9.46
CA PHE A 182 0.28 29.10 -8.51
C PHE A 182 1.11 30.35 -8.80
N GLY A 183 0.88 31.02 -9.93
CA GLY A 183 1.63 32.21 -10.27
C GLY A 183 1.11 32.90 -11.53
N THR A 184 1.90 33.86 -11.99
CA THR A 184 1.66 34.64 -13.22
C THR A 184 2.97 34.69 -14.00
N ARG A 185 2.91 34.49 -15.31
CA ARG A 185 4.03 34.59 -16.25
C ARG A 185 4.41 36.05 -16.48
N ALA A 186 5.58 36.29 -17.08
CA ALA A 186 6.06 37.63 -17.40
C ALA A 186 5.14 38.40 -18.39
N ASP A 187 4.36 37.68 -19.21
CA ASP A 187 3.37 38.24 -20.13
C ASP A 187 2.01 38.54 -19.46
N GLY A 188 1.87 38.32 -18.15
CA GLY A 188 0.64 38.53 -17.39
C GLY A 188 -0.33 37.34 -17.38
N ALA A 189 -0.04 36.26 -18.10
CA ALA A 189 -0.89 35.06 -18.10
C ALA A 189 -0.73 34.23 -16.82
N ASN A 190 -1.80 33.56 -16.38
CA ASN A 190 -1.77 32.68 -15.21
C ASN A 190 -0.89 31.43 -15.44
N LYS A 191 -0.21 30.96 -14.38
CA LYS A 191 0.50 29.68 -14.34
C LYS A 191 -0.27 28.67 -13.50
N TYR A 192 -0.31 27.44 -13.98
CA TYR A 192 -1.09 26.38 -13.37
C TYR A 192 -0.29 25.12 -13.07
N THR A 193 -0.67 24.45 -11.99
CA THR A 193 -0.42 23.02 -11.82
C THR A 193 -1.67 22.23 -12.21
N ALA A 194 -1.49 21.02 -12.71
CA ALA A 194 -2.57 20.09 -13.01
C ALA A 194 -2.23 18.71 -12.44
N GLU A 195 -3.12 18.18 -11.61
CA GLU A 195 -2.96 16.88 -10.96
C GLU A 195 -3.83 15.82 -11.61
N TYR A 196 -3.25 14.64 -11.86
CA TYR A 196 -3.93 13.48 -12.40
C TYR A 196 -3.68 12.29 -11.46
N TYR A 197 -4.72 11.86 -10.75
CA TYR A 197 -4.68 10.68 -9.90
C TYR A 197 -4.74 9.41 -10.75
N ILE A 198 -4.05 8.38 -10.27
CA ILE A 198 -3.94 7.06 -10.91
C ILE A 198 -4.38 6.03 -9.87
N PRO A 199 -5.69 5.93 -9.57
CA PRO A 199 -6.18 5.00 -8.57
C PRO A 199 -5.98 3.55 -9.02
N MET A 200 -5.60 2.70 -8.08
CA MET A 200 -5.37 1.27 -8.26
C MET A 200 -5.88 0.50 -7.05
N ASP A 201 -6.47 -0.66 -7.26
CA ASP A 201 -6.76 -1.59 -6.17
C ASP A 201 -5.54 -2.52 -6.00
N VAL A 202 -5.00 -2.59 -4.77
CA VAL A 202 -3.76 -3.32 -4.47
C VAL A 202 -4.03 -4.34 -3.38
N LYS A 203 -3.66 -5.60 -3.66
CA LYS A 203 -3.70 -6.67 -2.67
C LYS A 203 -2.29 -6.98 -2.19
N TYR A 204 -2.19 -7.17 -0.89
CA TYR A 204 -0.96 -7.44 -0.17
C TYR A 204 -1.04 -8.80 0.51
N GLU A 205 0.09 -9.47 0.60
CA GLU A 205 0.28 -10.70 1.37
C GLU A 205 1.54 -10.60 2.23
N GLY A 206 1.60 -11.42 3.27
CA GLY A 206 2.73 -11.54 4.18
C GLY A 206 2.46 -12.63 5.21
N TYR A 207 3.28 -12.68 6.26
CA TYR A 207 3.02 -13.60 7.37
C TYR A 207 3.37 -13.03 8.73
N VAL A 208 2.71 -13.54 9.76
CA VAL A 208 3.09 -13.33 11.16
C VAL A 208 3.72 -14.60 11.72
N CYS A 209 4.62 -14.48 12.69
CA CYS A 209 5.17 -15.62 13.41
C CYS A 209 4.70 -15.60 14.85
N SER A 210 4.31 -16.76 15.36
CA SER A 210 4.19 -17.02 16.79
C SER A 210 4.98 -18.23 17.23
#